data_AF-A0A7Y7J0H3-F1
#
_entry.id   AF-A0A7Y7J0H3-F1
#
_cell.length_a   1.000
_cell.length_b   1.000
_cell.length_c   1.000
_cell.angle_alpha   90.00
_cell.angle_beta   90.00
_cell.angle_gamma   90.00
#
_symmetry.space_group_name_H-M   'P 1'
#
loop_
_entity.id
_entity.type
_entity.pdbx_description
1 polymer ?
#
loop_
_entity_poly.entity_id
_entity_poly.type
_entity_poly.pdbx_seq_one_letter_code
_entity_poly.pdbx_strand_id
1 'polypeptide(L)' 'ERILAGYNPFRGPIRDAAGRLRVPDGAVMDDDRIYQWDWPVEGVSGLD' A
#
# COMPACT_ATOMS: atom_id res chain seq x y z
N GLU A 1 -12.87 13.37 6.74
CA GLU A 1 -12.02 14.20 7.62
C GLU A 1 -10.62 13.63 7.84
N ARG A 2 -10.42 12.35 8.19
CA ARG A 2 -9.08 11.78 8.50
C ARG A 2 -8.00 12.00 7.44
N ILE A 3 -8.29 11.76 6.17
CA ILE A 3 -7.33 11.98 5.07
C ILE A 3 -6.91 13.45 4.99
N LEU A 4 -7.88 14.37 5.08
CA LEU A 4 -7.63 15.82 5.07
C LEU A 4 -6.84 16.28 6.31
N ALA A 5 -6.90 15.52 7.41
CA ALA A 5 -6.11 15.74 8.61
C ALA A 5 -4.70 15.11 8.56
N GLY A 6 -4.23 14.65 7.39
CA GLY A 6 -2.89 14.11 7.20
C GLY A 6 -2.76 12.60 7.44
N TYR A 7 -3.86 11.86 7.52
CA TYR A 7 -3.79 10.41 7.60
C TYR A 7 -3.26 9.81 6.28
N ASN A 8 -2.17 9.04 6.37
CA ASN A 8 -1.62 8.29 5.24
C ASN A 8 -2.30 6.90 5.15
N PRO A 9 -3.00 6.58 4.04
CA PRO A 9 -3.67 5.29 3.88
C PRO A 9 -2.71 4.15 3.50
N PHE A 10 -1.50 4.45 3.04
CA PHE A 10 -0.47 3.50 2.62
C PHE A 10 0.27 2.95 3.84
N ARG A 11 -0.47 2.26 4.70
CA ARG A 11 0.02 1.69 5.95
C ARG A 11 -0.38 0.24 6.07
N GLY A 12 0.49 -0.55 6.69
CA GLY A 12 0.32 -1.98 6.77
C GLY A 12 -0.78 -2.44 7.72
N PRO A 13 -1.16 -3.74 7.63
CA PRO A 13 -0.59 -4.71 6.69
C PRO A 13 -1.11 -4.52 5.25
N ILE A 14 -0.20 -4.51 4.26
CA ILE A 14 -0.55 -4.51 2.83
C ILE A 14 0.14 -5.67 2.14
N ARG A 15 -0.64 -6.48 1.43
CA ARG A 15 -0.19 -7.58 0.57
C ARG A 15 -0.31 -7.20 -0.89
N ASP A 16 0.56 -7.76 -1.72
CA ASP A 16 0.39 -7.69 -3.17
C ASP A 16 -0.63 -8.73 -3.67
N ALA A 17 -0.97 -8.68 -4.96
CA ALA A 17 -1.92 -9.60 -5.59
C ALA A 17 -1.50 -11.08 -5.52
N ALA A 18 -0.22 -11.38 -5.26
CA ALA A 18 0.28 -12.74 -5.02
C ALA A 18 0.20 -13.14 -3.53
N GLY A 19 -0.38 -12.30 -2.67
CA GLY A 19 -0.50 -12.52 -1.22
C GLY A 19 0.77 -12.23 -0.43
N ARG A 20 1.85 -11.74 -1.07
CA ARG A 20 3.12 -11.45 -0.40
C ARG A 20 2.98 -10.19 0.45
N LEU A 21 3.37 -10.27 1.73
CA LEU A 21 3.38 -9.10 2.60
C LEU A 21 4.43 -8.09 2.11
N ARG A 22 3.97 -6.89 1.72
CA ARG A 22 4.82 -5.80 1.24
C ARG A 22 4.99 -4.73 2.30
N VAL A 23 3.92 -4.35 3.00
CA VAL A 23 3.99 -3.37 4.09
C VAL A 23 3.61 -4.08 5.40
N PRO A 24 4.55 -4.26 6.35
CA PRO A 24 4.26 -4.90 7.64
C PRO A 24 3.27 -4.10 8.50
N ASP A 25 2.62 -4.77 9.45
CA ASP A 25 1.73 -4.11 10.40
C ASP A 25 2.46 -2.98 11.17
N GLY A 26 1.75 -1.88 11.42
CA GLY A 26 2.29 -0.67 12.05
C GLY A 26 3.19 0.20 11.15
N ALA A 27 3.67 -0.29 10.00
CA ALA A 27 4.48 0.50 9.08
C ALA A 27 3.61 1.44 8.23
N VAL A 28 4.15 2.62 7.91
CA VAL A 28 3.56 3.60 6.98
C VAL A 28 4.59 3.83 5.87
N MET A 29 4.16 3.78 4.61
CA MET A 29 5.03 4.09 3.47
C MET A 29 5.30 5.58 3.41
N ASP A 30 6.55 5.94 3.10
CA ASP A 30 6.94 7.30 2.75
C ASP A 30 6.69 7.57 1.26
N ASP A 31 6.86 8.84 0.87
CA ASP A 31 6.61 9.32 -0.48
C ASP A 31 7.51 8.62 -1.51
N ASP A 32 8.79 8.45 -1.22
CA ASP A 32 9.74 7.77 -2.13
C ASP A 32 9.28 6.36 -2.46
N ARG A 33 8.81 5.61 -1.45
CA ARG A 33 8.31 4.25 -1.64
C ARG A 33 6.96 4.23 -2.36
N ILE A 34 6.12 5.24 -2.18
CA ILE A 34 4.86 5.39 -2.93
C ILE A 34 5.16 5.70 -4.41
N TYR A 35 6.12 6.58 -4.70
CA TYR A 35 6.51 6.92 -6.07
C TYR A 35 7.17 5.75 -6.82
N GLN A 36 7.79 4.81 -6.11
CA GLN A 36 8.39 3.60 -6.68
C GLN A 36 7.44 2.38 -6.67
N TRP A 37 6.16 2.57 -6.36
CA TRP A 37 5.20 1.49 -6.26
C TRP A 37 4.91 0.85 -7.63
N ASP A 38 5.31 -0.42 -7.80
CA ASP A 38 5.24 -1.15 -9.06
C ASP A 38 4.42 -2.46 -9.01
N TRP A 39 3.75 -2.75 -7.90
CA TRP A 39 2.98 -3.98 -7.70
C TRP A 39 1.50 -3.73 -7.39
N PRO A 40 0.57 -4.56 -7.86
CA PRO A 40 -0.84 -4.43 -7.48
C PRO A 40 -1.12 -4.95 -6.07
N VAL A 41 -1.99 -4.26 -5.32
CA VAL A 41 -2.46 -4.74 -4.01
C VAL A 41 -3.35 -5.98 -4.15
N GLU A 42 -3.43 -6.76 -3.09
CA GLU A 42 -4.38 -7.87 -2.95
C GLU A 42 -5.80 -7.45 -3.36
N GLY A 43 -6.46 -8.27 -4.18
CA GLY A 43 -7.81 -8.02 -4.70
C GLY A 43 -7.89 -7.21 -6.00
N VAL A 44 -6.78 -6.63 -6.49
CA VAL A 44 -6.75 -6.03 -7.83
C VAL A 44 -6.68 -7.14 -8.89
N SER A 45 -7.48 -6.99 -9.94
CA SER A 45 -7.55 -7.90 -11.09
C SER A 45 -7.58 -7.11 -12.41
N GLY A 46 -7.39 -7.80 -13.55
CA GLY A 46 -7.45 -7.17 -14.88
C GLY A 46 -6.18 -6.40 -15.26
N LEU A 47 -5.01 -6.89 -14.84
CA LEU A 47 -3.70 -6.31 -15.15
C LEU A 47 -2.93 -7.08 -16.22
N ASP A 48 -3.65 -7.95 -16.94
CA ASP A 48 -3.15 -8.70 -18.10
C ASP A 48 -3.48 -7.96 -19.41
#